data_AF-A0A0A8X6X3-F1
#
_entry.id   AF-A0A0A8X6X3-F1
#
_cell.length_a   1.000
_cell.length_b   1.000
_cell.length_c   1.000
_cell.angle_alpha   90.00
_cell.angle_beta   90.00
_cell.angle_gamma   90.00
#
_symmetry.space_group_name_H-M   'P 1'
#
loop_
_entity.id
_entity.type
_entity.pdbx_description
1 polymer ?
#
loop_
_entity_poly.entity_id
_entity_poly.type
_entity_poly.pdbx_seq_one_letter_code
_entity_poly.pdbx_strand_id
1 'polypeptide(L)'
;MKKLLMILLLGLLMTGCGTGNQVSNNSENKGGAGIVAGEIAASLTEESPLIFQYEVKNQTEEEVTLEFTSSQRYDYSVKTKDGKEVFLFSSVASFLQALGEEKLKQGESLTYDIDLHELNLEKGDYILTVWMTPKGGKKYEMSKEFTVQ
;
A
#
# COMPACT_ATOMS: atom_id res chain seq x y z
N MET A 1 56.08 49.64 2.50
CA MET A 1 54.95 50.47 3.00
C MET A 1 54.28 51.16 1.83
N LYS A 2 52.94 51.29 1.87
CA LYS A 2 52.03 51.88 0.85
C LYS A 2 51.57 50.85 -0.19
N LYS A 3 50.64 49.98 0.17
CA LYS A 3 49.17 50.13 0.21
C LYS A 3 48.55 49.67 -1.12
N LEU A 4 48.16 48.40 -1.06
CA LEU A 4 47.17 47.69 -1.86
C LEU A 4 45.85 48.48 -1.91
N LEU A 5 45.32 48.73 -3.11
CA LEU A 5 43.92 49.10 -3.34
C LEU A 5 43.60 48.73 -4.81
N MET A 6 43.26 47.47 -5.07
CA MET A 6 41.89 46.96 -5.21
C MET A 6 41.18 47.56 -6.44
N ILE A 7 41.44 46.93 -7.59
CA ILE A 7 40.59 46.97 -8.78
C ILE A 7 39.42 46.04 -8.50
N LEU A 8 38.18 46.56 -8.48
CA LEU A 8 37.00 45.73 -8.60
C LEU A 8 36.05 46.33 -9.65
N LEU A 9 36.11 45.69 -10.81
CA LEU A 9 35.17 45.74 -11.91
C LEU A 9 33.98 44.80 -11.61
N LEU A 10 32.84 45.04 -12.27
CA LEU A 10 31.60 44.22 -12.32
C LEU A 10 30.75 44.26 -11.04
N GLY A 11 29.44 44.46 -11.09
CA GLY A 11 28.49 44.49 -12.19
C GLY A 11 27.11 44.30 -11.55
N LEU A 12 26.12 45.05 -12.02
CA LEU A 12 24.76 45.01 -11.49
C LEU A 12 24.05 43.66 -11.75
N LEU A 13 22.92 43.54 -11.04
CA LEU A 13 21.74 42.69 -11.27
C LEU A 13 21.75 41.36 -10.48
N MET A 14 21.08 41.32 -9.33
CA MET A 14 19.63 41.12 -9.13
C MET A 14 19.15 39.72 -9.51
N THR A 15 18.73 39.01 -8.45
CA THR A 15 17.63 38.04 -8.37
C THR A 15 17.67 36.85 -9.31
N GLY A 16 18.32 35.77 -8.86
CA GLY A 16 17.92 34.41 -9.21
C GLY A 16 16.95 33.87 -8.16
N CYS A 17 15.66 33.76 -8.51
CA CYS A 17 14.73 32.94 -7.74
C CYS A 17 15.11 31.48 -7.97
N GLY A 18 15.54 30.79 -6.93
CA GLY A 18 15.74 29.35 -6.97
C GLY A 18 14.38 28.68 -7.17
N THR A 19 14.20 27.99 -8.29
CA THR A 19 13.08 27.07 -8.46
C THR A 19 13.42 25.84 -7.61
N GLY A 20 12.86 25.82 -6.40
CA GLY A 20 12.79 24.59 -5.59
C GLY A 20 11.85 23.65 -6.32
N ASN A 21 12.41 22.62 -6.95
CA ASN A 21 11.64 21.58 -7.61
C ASN A 21 11.01 20.66 -6.55
N GLN A 22 10.01 21.16 -5.85
CA GLN A 22 9.00 20.32 -5.20
C GLN A 22 7.99 19.97 -6.27
N VAL A 23 8.23 18.85 -6.95
CA VAL A 23 7.15 18.15 -7.66
C VAL A 23 6.61 17.12 -6.70
N SER A 24 5.39 17.45 -6.26
CA SER A 24 4.43 16.66 -5.52
C SER A 24 4.50 15.16 -5.81
N ASN A 25 4.60 14.38 -4.74
CA ASN A 25 4.09 13.01 -4.74
C ASN A 25 2.58 13.12 -4.97
N ASN A 26 2.19 12.97 -6.24
CA ASN A 26 0.81 12.69 -6.58
C ASN A 26 0.58 11.22 -6.21
N SER A 27 0.03 10.99 -5.02
CA SER A 27 -0.64 9.73 -4.70
C SER A 27 -1.91 9.68 -5.54
N GLU A 28 -1.77 9.18 -6.77
CA GLU A 28 -2.90 8.74 -7.56
C GLU A 28 -3.41 7.43 -7.01
N ASN A 29 -4.67 7.50 -6.57
CA ASN A 29 -5.47 6.44 -6.05
C ASN A 29 -6.15 5.68 -7.21
N LYS A 30 -6.21 4.36 -7.07
CA LYS A 30 -7.13 3.40 -7.71
C LYS A 30 -7.02 3.11 -9.22
N GLY A 31 -6.82 1.82 -9.48
CA GLY A 31 -7.67 1.13 -10.45
C GLY A 31 -6.96 0.41 -11.59
N GLY A 32 -5.99 -0.45 -11.28
CA GLY A 32 -5.43 -1.38 -12.27
C GLY A 32 -4.12 -1.95 -11.80
N ALA A 33 -4.17 -3.03 -11.02
CA ALA A 33 -3.01 -3.90 -10.85
C ALA A 33 -2.71 -4.55 -12.20
N GLY A 34 -1.96 -3.83 -13.05
CA GLY A 34 -1.37 -4.39 -14.24
C GLY A 34 -0.40 -5.49 -13.81
N ILE A 35 -0.51 -6.66 -14.42
CA ILE A 35 0.44 -7.76 -14.22
C ILE A 35 1.77 -7.32 -14.83
N VAL A 36 2.67 -6.78 -14.00
CA VAL A 36 4.05 -6.52 -14.40
C VAL A 36 4.81 -7.82 -14.20
N ALA A 37 5.13 -8.49 -15.31
CA ALA A 37 5.92 -9.71 -15.27
C ALA A 37 7.28 -9.44 -14.60
N GLY A 38 7.66 -10.30 -13.66
CA GLY A 38 8.91 -10.17 -12.91
C GLY A 38 8.81 -9.46 -11.55
N GLU A 39 7.60 -9.14 -11.07
CA GLU A 39 7.37 -8.56 -9.74
C GLU A 39 6.44 -9.44 -8.88
N ILE A 40 6.37 -9.16 -7.56
CA ILE A 40 5.28 -9.69 -6.75
C ILE A 40 3.99 -8.96 -7.13
N ALA A 41 2.95 -9.70 -7.50
CA ALA A 41 1.67 -9.14 -7.89
C ALA A 41 0.60 -9.43 -6.84
N ALA A 42 -0.28 -8.46 -6.59
CA ALA A 42 -1.41 -8.61 -5.69
C ALA A 42 -2.74 -8.47 -6.46
N SER A 43 -3.75 -9.22 -6.05
CA SER A 43 -5.09 -9.15 -6.64
C SER A 43 -6.17 -9.22 -5.56
N LEU A 44 -7.32 -8.60 -5.84
CA LEU A 44 -8.49 -8.65 -4.97
C LEU A 44 -9.74 -8.87 -5.82
N THR A 45 -10.26 -10.10 -5.75
CA THR A 45 -11.42 -10.54 -6.52
C THR A 45 -12.63 -10.68 -5.60
N GLU A 46 -13.83 -10.45 -6.14
CA GLU A 46 -15.07 -10.73 -5.42
C GLU A 46 -15.61 -12.02 -6.02
N GLU A 47 -15.58 -13.10 -5.25
CA GLU A 47 -15.94 -14.44 -5.71
C GLU A 47 -17.46 -14.63 -5.69
N SER A 48 -18.10 -14.04 -4.68
CA SER A 48 -19.56 -13.91 -4.58
C SER A 48 -19.89 -12.68 -3.72
N PRO A 49 -21.16 -12.23 -3.65
CA PRO A 49 -21.50 -11.03 -2.91
C PRO A 49 -20.93 -11.05 -1.50
N LEU A 50 -20.14 -10.03 -1.15
CA LEU A 50 -19.48 -9.87 0.15
C LEU A 50 -18.40 -10.91 0.50
N ILE A 51 -18.03 -11.80 -0.42
CA ILE A 51 -16.92 -12.75 -0.27
C ILE A 51 -15.81 -12.37 -1.25
N PHE A 52 -14.67 -11.97 -0.69
CA PHE A 52 -13.52 -11.53 -1.46
C PHE A 52 -12.34 -12.47 -1.28
N GLN A 53 -11.59 -12.68 -2.36
CA GLN A 53 -10.33 -13.40 -2.32
C GLN A 53 -9.19 -12.41 -2.59
N TYR A 54 -8.27 -12.34 -1.63
CA TYR A 54 -7.03 -11.58 -1.74
C TYR A 54 -5.87 -12.53 -2.03
N GLU A 55 -5.13 -12.28 -3.11
CA GLU A 55 -3.99 -13.09 -3.53
C GLU A 55 -2.72 -12.25 -3.63
N VAL A 56 -1.60 -12.78 -3.15
CA VAL A 56 -0.25 -12.24 -3.38
C VAL A 56 0.61 -13.32 -4.01
N LYS A 57 1.01 -13.10 -5.27
CA LYS A 57 1.69 -14.08 -6.11
C LYS A 57 3.11 -13.66 -6.43
N ASN A 58 4.05 -14.58 -6.28
CA ASN A 58 5.42 -14.37 -6.73
C ASN A 58 5.53 -14.62 -8.25
N GLN A 59 5.63 -13.55 -9.05
CA GLN A 59 5.86 -13.65 -10.49
C GLN A 59 7.33 -13.41 -10.88
N THR A 60 8.22 -13.29 -9.89
CA THR A 60 9.67 -13.20 -10.09
C THR A 60 10.26 -14.59 -10.35
N GLU A 61 11.49 -14.64 -10.84
CA GLU A 61 12.24 -15.89 -11.02
C GLU A 61 12.90 -16.39 -9.73
N GLU A 62 12.91 -15.56 -8.67
CA GLU A 62 13.60 -15.83 -7.41
C GLU A 62 12.62 -16.19 -6.29
N GLU A 63 13.08 -16.93 -5.27
CA GLU A 63 12.30 -17.13 -4.05
C GLU A 63 12.22 -15.82 -3.26
N VAL A 64 11.01 -15.44 -2.84
CA VAL A 64 10.77 -14.25 -2.02
C VAL A 64 10.37 -14.68 -0.61
N THR A 65 11.06 -14.13 0.39
CA THR A 65 10.73 -14.33 1.81
C THR A 65 10.09 -13.08 2.39
N LEU A 66 8.89 -13.23 2.96
CA LEU A 66 8.22 -12.20 3.75
C LEU A 66 8.40 -12.53 5.23
N GLU A 67 9.14 -11.71 5.96
CA GLU A 67 9.27 -11.81 7.42
C GLU A 67 8.12 -11.09 8.12
N PHE A 68 7.65 -11.59 9.26
CA PHE A 68 6.56 -11.02 10.06
C PHE A 68 6.96 -10.91 11.53
N THR A 69 6.44 -9.88 12.21
CA THR A 69 6.68 -9.65 13.64
C THR A 69 5.58 -10.18 14.56
N SER A 70 4.53 -10.75 14.00
CA SER A 70 3.42 -11.41 14.71
C SER A 70 2.82 -12.52 13.84
N SER A 71 1.79 -13.22 14.32
CA SER A 71 1.01 -14.16 13.52
C SER A 71 0.07 -13.48 12.51
N GLN A 72 -0.04 -12.16 12.52
CA GLN A 72 -0.81 -11.42 11.52
C GLN A 72 -0.06 -11.42 10.18
N ARG A 73 -0.64 -12.04 9.15
CA ARG A 73 -0.09 -12.08 7.79
C ARG A 73 -0.65 -10.98 6.89
N TYR A 74 -1.94 -10.68 7.06
CA TYR A 74 -2.65 -9.64 6.34
C TYR A 74 -3.55 -8.87 7.31
N ASP A 75 -4.02 -7.72 6.86
CA ASP A 75 -5.03 -6.92 7.53
C ASP A 75 -5.94 -6.29 6.47
N TYR A 76 -7.12 -5.86 6.89
CA TYR A 76 -8.04 -5.17 6.00
C TYR A 76 -8.92 -4.17 6.75
N SER A 77 -9.33 -3.14 6.03
CA SER A 77 -10.29 -2.13 6.49
C SER A 77 -11.46 -2.06 5.53
N VAL A 78 -12.64 -1.77 6.09
CA VAL A 78 -13.81 -1.37 5.32
C VAL A 78 -14.10 0.09 5.64
N LYS A 79 -14.29 0.90 4.59
CA LYS A 79 -14.63 2.31 4.70
C LYS A 79 -15.86 2.62 3.85
N THR A 80 -16.65 3.59 4.27
CA THR A 80 -17.66 4.20 3.40
C THR A 80 -17.00 5.05 2.30
N LYS A 81 -17.73 5.40 1.24
CA LYS A 81 -17.19 6.23 0.14
C LYS A 81 -16.73 7.62 0.57
N ASP A 82 -17.28 8.19 1.64
CA ASP A 82 -16.83 9.45 2.25
C ASP A 82 -15.58 9.30 3.14
N GLY A 83 -15.03 8.09 3.26
CA GLY A 83 -13.74 7.82 3.91
C GLY A 83 -13.84 7.50 5.40
N LYS A 84 -15.04 7.39 5.98
CA LYS A 84 -15.22 6.95 7.36
C LYS A 84 -14.91 5.45 7.47
N GLU A 85 -13.96 5.11 8.34
CA GLU A 85 -13.64 3.72 8.66
C GLU A 85 -14.75 3.10 9.50
N VAL A 86 -15.32 2.00 9.00
CA VAL A 86 -16.38 1.25 9.69
C VAL A 86 -15.84 -0.03 10.31
N PHE A 87 -14.73 -0.54 9.79
CA PHE A 87 -14.08 -1.74 10.31
C PHE A 87 -12.58 -1.75 10.02
N LEU A 88 -11.82 -2.31 10.96
CA LEU A 88 -10.42 -2.67 10.82
C LEU A 88 -10.21 -4.03 11.48
N PHE A 89 -9.75 -5.03 10.74
CA PHE A 89 -9.63 -6.39 11.24
C PHE A 89 -8.70 -6.50 12.47
N SER A 90 -7.55 -5.82 12.42
CA SER A 90 -6.65 -5.73 13.58
C SER A 90 -7.21 -5.05 14.82
N SER A 91 -8.34 -4.32 14.72
CA SER A 91 -8.99 -3.72 15.88
C SER A 91 -9.84 -4.71 16.69
N VAL A 92 -10.22 -5.84 16.09
CA VAL A 92 -11.09 -6.85 16.72
C VAL A 92 -10.43 -8.23 16.88
N ALA A 93 -9.39 -8.52 16.10
CA ALA A 93 -8.66 -9.77 16.16
C ALA A 93 -7.45 -9.70 17.12
N SER A 94 -7.14 -10.83 17.76
CA SER A 94 -5.92 -10.98 18.57
C SER A 94 -4.92 -11.85 17.83
N PHE A 95 -3.68 -11.36 17.70
CA PHE A 95 -2.58 -12.07 17.04
C PHE A 95 -1.46 -12.40 18.01
N LEU A 96 -0.89 -13.60 17.88
CA LEU A 96 0.25 -14.03 18.67
C LEU A 96 1.48 -13.19 18.32
N GLN A 97 2.22 -12.77 19.34
CA GLN A 97 3.50 -12.07 19.17
C GLN A 97 4.61 -13.08 18.88
N ALA A 98 4.54 -13.71 17.71
CA ALA A 98 5.50 -14.70 17.24
C ALA A 98 6.07 -14.26 15.89
N LEU A 99 7.41 -14.22 15.80
CA LEU A 99 8.09 -14.02 14.52
C LEU A 99 7.76 -15.18 13.58
N GLY A 100 7.62 -14.88 12.29
CA GLY A 100 7.34 -15.89 11.27
C GLY A 100 7.82 -15.46 9.89
N GLU A 101 7.88 -16.42 8.99
CA GLU A 101 8.28 -16.23 7.60
C GLU A 101 7.27 -16.91 6.68
N GLU A 102 6.95 -16.28 5.56
CA GLU A 102 6.30 -16.92 4.42
C GLU A 102 7.28 -16.91 3.25
N LYS A 103 7.57 -18.07 2.68
CA LYS A 103 8.47 -18.22 1.53
C LYS A 103 7.65 -18.57 0.31
N LEU A 104 7.80 -17.78 -0.74
CA LEU A 104 7.09 -17.95 -2.01
C LEU A 104 8.10 -18.22 -3.10
N LYS A 105 8.08 -19.43 -3.66
CA LYS A 105 8.81 -19.75 -4.88
C LYS A 105 8.16 -19.08 -6.08
N GLN A 106 8.85 -19.09 -7.22
CA GLN A 106 8.29 -18.63 -8.48
C GLN A 106 6.93 -19.30 -8.75
N GLY A 107 5.92 -18.48 -8.98
CA GLY A 107 4.55 -18.89 -9.29
C GLY A 107 3.68 -19.24 -8.09
N GLU A 108 4.23 -19.33 -6.87
CA GLU A 108 3.44 -19.58 -5.66
C GLU A 108 2.68 -18.33 -5.20
N SER A 109 1.56 -18.56 -4.52
CA SER A 109 0.68 -17.51 -4.02
C SER A 109 0.32 -17.73 -2.54
N LEU A 110 0.18 -16.63 -1.80
CA LEU A 110 -0.61 -16.57 -0.57
C LEU A 110 -2.03 -16.16 -0.93
N THR A 111 -3.02 -16.87 -0.40
CA THR A 111 -4.44 -16.60 -0.67
C THR A 111 -5.21 -16.52 0.63
N TYR A 112 -6.04 -15.49 0.76
CA TYR A 112 -6.88 -15.24 1.94
C TYR A 112 -8.31 -14.91 1.52
N ASP A 113 -9.26 -15.67 2.06
CA ASP A 113 -10.68 -15.39 1.89
C ASP A 113 -11.15 -14.41 2.98
N ILE A 114 -11.88 -13.39 2.55
CA ILE A 114 -12.43 -12.33 3.40
C ILE A 114 -13.95 -12.37 3.24
N ASP A 115 -14.62 -12.80 4.30
CA ASP A 115 -16.08 -12.81 4.40
C ASP A 115 -16.56 -11.56 5.15
N LEU A 116 -17.24 -10.65 4.44
CA LEU A 116 -17.78 -9.42 5.05
C LEU A 116 -19.20 -9.59 5.58
N HIS A 117 -19.84 -10.75 5.46
CA HIS A 117 -21.19 -10.97 6.01
C HIS A 117 -21.21 -10.83 7.53
N GLU A 118 -20.12 -11.18 8.22
CA GLU A 118 -20.01 -11.08 9.68
C GLU A 118 -20.06 -9.64 10.18
N LEU A 119 -19.80 -8.66 9.30
CA LEU A 119 -19.78 -7.24 9.67
C LEU A 119 -21.18 -6.62 9.78
N ASN A 120 -22.24 -7.29 9.30
CA ASN A 120 -23.62 -6.79 9.30
C ASN A 120 -23.74 -5.34 8.79
N LEU A 121 -23.07 -5.04 7.67
CA LEU A 121 -23.06 -3.70 7.09
C LEU A 121 -24.46 -3.26 6.67
N GLU A 122 -24.77 -1.98 6.88
CA GLU A 122 -25.99 -1.37 6.36
C GLU A 122 -25.94 -1.29 4.83
N LYS A 123 -27.10 -1.06 4.20
CA LYS A 123 -27.18 -0.83 2.75
C LYS A 123 -26.39 0.41 2.37
N GLY A 124 -25.52 0.29 1.38
CA GLY A 124 -24.67 1.40 0.96
C GLY A 124 -23.45 0.97 0.15
N ASP A 125 -22.65 1.97 -0.20
CA ASP A 125 -21.41 1.80 -0.96
C ASP A 125 -20.18 1.88 -0.05
N TYR A 126 -19.28 0.93 -0.23
CA TYR A 126 -18.10 0.75 0.60
C TYR A 126 -16.85 0.51 -0.24
N ILE A 127 -15.71 0.62 0.43
CA ILE A 127 -14.38 0.33 -0.10
C ILE A 127 -13.74 -0.67 0.85
N LEU A 128 -13.48 -1.88 0.36
CA LEU A 128 -12.59 -2.84 1.00
C LEU A 128 -11.15 -2.48 0.63
N THR A 129 -10.26 -2.37 1.61
CA THR A 129 -8.80 -2.24 1.39
C THR A 129 -8.08 -3.29 2.20
N VAL A 130 -7.20 -4.07 1.58
CA VAL A 130 -6.47 -5.20 2.15
C VAL A 130 -4.99 -5.08 1.85
N TRP A 131 -4.13 -5.51 2.77
CA TRP A 131 -2.67 -5.47 2.61
C TRP A 131 -1.98 -6.58 3.42
N MET A 132 -0.76 -6.95 3.02
CA MET A 132 0.13 -7.78 3.84
C MET A 132 0.80 -6.96 4.94
N THR A 133 1.16 -7.61 6.05
CA THR A 133 1.78 -6.98 7.24
C THR A 133 3.22 -7.45 7.52
N PRO A 134 4.14 -7.49 6.54
CA PRO A 134 5.52 -7.92 6.80
C PRO A 134 6.30 -6.92 7.67
N LYS A 135 7.45 -7.37 8.17
CA LYS A 135 8.46 -6.62 8.90
C LYS A 135 9.05 -5.55 7.98
N GLY A 136 8.43 -4.38 7.99
CA GLY A 136 8.67 -3.30 7.04
C GLY A 136 7.43 -2.44 6.77
N GLY A 137 6.26 -2.86 7.27
CA GLY A 137 5.00 -2.13 7.16
C GLY A 137 4.11 -2.72 6.07
N LYS A 138 3.04 -2.00 5.73
CA LYS A 138 2.05 -2.43 4.73
C LYS A 138 2.72 -2.67 3.38
N LYS A 139 2.38 -3.80 2.74
CA LYS A 139 2.81 -4.14 1.38
C LYS A 139 1.64 -4.75 0.61
N TYR A 140 1.72 -4.67 -0.73
CA TYR A 140 0.78 -5.33 -1.63
C TYR A 140 -0.68 -4.88 -1.43
N GLU A 141 -0.88 -3.61 -1.11
CA GLU A 141 -2.20 -3.06 -0.82
C GLU A 141 -3.11 -3.06 -2.05
N MET A 142 -4.33 -3.54 -1.88
CA MET A 142 -5.38 -3.57 -2.90
C MET A 142 -6.66 -2.98 -2.35
N SER A 143 -7.40 -2.26 -3.20
CA SER A 143 -8.72 -1.72 -2.85
C SER A 143 -9.77 -2.12 -3.90
N LYS A 144 -10.97 -2.42 -3.43
CA LYS A 144 -12.13 -2.71 -4.29
C LYS A 144 -13.38 -2.05 -3.72
N GLU A 145 -14.17 -1.42 -4.59
CA GLU A 145 -15.48 -0.89 -4.23
C GLU A 145 -16.52 -2.01 -4.30
N PHE A 146 -17.47 -2.01 -3.36
CA PHE A 146 -18.58 -2.93 -3.33
C PHE A 146 -19.83 -2.27 -2.76
N THR A 147 -21.00 -2.86 -3.01
CA THR A 147 -22.29 -2.32 -2.58
C THR A 147 -23.05 -3.39 -1.81
N VAL A 148 -23.62 -3.01 -0.66
CA VAL A 148 -24.55 -3.82 0.13
C VAL A 148 -25.98 -3.44 -0.26
N GLN A 149 -26.80 -4.42 -0.68
CA GLN A 149 -28.15 -4.20 -1.23
C GLN A 149 -29.30 -4.44 -0.24
#